data_AF-G0TAL3-F1
#
_entry.id   AF-G0TAL3-F1
#
_cell.length_a   1.000
_cell.length_b   1.000
_cell.length_c   1.000
_cell.angle_alpha   90.00
_cell.angle_beta   90.00
_cell.angle_gamma   90.00
#
_symmetry.space_group_name_H-M   'P 1'
#
loop_
_entity.id
_entity.type
_entity.pdbx_description
1 polymer ?
#
loop_
_entity_poly.entity_id
_entity_poly.type
_entity_poly.pdbx_seq_one_letter_code
_entity_poly.pdbx_strand_id
1 'polypeptide(L)' 'MMDLLRPSLEEAFVIQNQQVALDYIGKRGSTVGVTKEKRIRYAKE' A
#
# COMPACT_ATOMS: atom_id res chain seq x y z
N MET A 1 5.52 1.87 -25.20
CA MET A 1 4.72 2.41 -24.07
C MET A 1 4.87 1.55 -22.81
N MET A 2 4.82 0.22 -22.91
CA MET A 2 4.95 -0.67 -21.74
C MET A 2 6.31 -0.60 -21.03
N ASP A 3 7.41 -0.31 -21.74
CA ASP A 3 8.74 -0.21 -21.10
C ASP A 3 8.86 0.98 -20.15
N LEU A 4 8.07 2.04 -20.33
CA LEU A 4 8.07 3.20 -19.45
C LEU A 4 7.43 2.91 -18.09
N LEU A 5 6.49 1.96 -18.04
CA LEU A 5 5.77 1.57 -16.82
C LEU A 5 6.42 0.38 -16.10
N ARG A 6 7.33 -0.34 -16.77
CA ARG A 6 8.00 -1.52 -16.21
C ARG A 6 8.65 -1.24 -14.83
N PRO A 7 9.40 -0.14 -14.63
CA PRO A 7 10.04 0.13 -13.33
C PRO A 7 9.02 0.26 -12.19
N SER A 8 7.90 0.95 -12.44
CA SER A 8 6.85 1.14 -11.42
C SER A 8 6.11 -0.17 -11.10
N LEU A 9 5.96 -1.04 -12.08
CA LEU A 9 5.35 -2.37 -11.88
C LEU A 9 6.29 -3.31 -11.11
N GLU A 10 7.59 -3.26 -11.39
CA GLU A 10 8.61 -4.04 -10.67
C GLU A 10 8.70 -3.61 -9.20
N GLU A 11 8.67 -2.31 -8.92
CA GLU A 11 8.64 -1.81 -7.53
C GLU A 11 7.37 -2.27 -6.78
N ALA A 12 6.21 -2.23 -7.44
CA ALA A 12 4.94 -2.65 -6.85
C ALA A 12 4.80 -4.18 -6.68
N PHE A 13 5.72 -4.99 -7.23
CA PHE A 13 5.63 -6.45 -7.24
C PHE A 13 5.51 -7.07 -5.84
N VAL A 14 6.01 -6.41 -4.78
CA VAL A 14 5.89 -6.91 -3.41
C VAL A 14 4.46 -6.85 -2.85
N ILE A 15 3.55 -6.12 -3.51
CA ILE A 15 2.15 -5.94 -3.10
C ILE A 15 1.24 -6.84 -3.96
N GLN A 16 0.93 -8.03 -3.44
CA GLN A 16 0.20 -9.07 -4.18
C GLN A 16 -1.29 -9.14 -3.87
N ASN A 17 -1.78 -8.40 -2.86
CA ASN A 17 -3.20 -8.37 -2.53
C ASN A 17 -3.66 -7.02 -1.97
N GLN A 18 -4.96 -6.78 -2.04
CA GLN A 18 -5.58 -5.52 -1.63
C GLN A 18 -5.33 -5.18 -0.16
N GLN A 19 -5.29 -6.18 0.73
CA GLN A 19 -5.09 -5.93 2.15
C GLN A 19 -3.67 -5.44 2.47
N VAL A 20 -2.66 -5.95 1.76
CA VAL A 20 -1.27 -5.47 1.84
C VAL A 20 -1.16 -4.06 1.26
N ALA A 21 -1.88 -3.78 0.16
CA ALA A 21 -1.92 -2.43 -0.43
C ALA A 21 -2.52 -1.39 0.54
N LEU A 22 -3.66 -1.71 1.15
CA LEU A 22 -4.32 -0.83 2.11
C LEU A 22 -3.47 -0.60 3.37
N ASP A 23 -2.79 -1.64 3.87
CA ASP A 23 -1.84 -1.49 4.98
C ASP A 23 -0.65 -0.61 4.59
N TYR A 24 -0.13 -0.74 3.37
CA TYR A 24 0.98 0.07 2.85
C TYR A 24 0.60 1.55 2.75
N ILE A 25 -0.62 1.86 2.29
CA ILE A 25 -1.17 3.22 2.30
C ILE A 25 -1.32 3.75 3.73
N GLY A 26 -1.96 2.97 4.61
CA GLY A 26 -2.23 3.39 5.98
C GLY A 26 -0.99 3.62 6.84
N LYS A 27 0.16 2.98 6.53
CA LYS A 27 1.45 3.25 7.19
C LYS A 27 2.00 4.65 6.91
N ARG A 28 1.55 5.32 5.85
CA ARG A 28 1.98 6.68 5.49
C ARG A 28 1.24 7.76 6.29
N GLY A 29 0.26 7.39 7.11
CA GLY A 29 -0.41 8.31 8.02
C GLY A 29 0.51 8.82 9.14
N SER A 30 0.20 9.98 9.70
CA SER A 30 1.03 10.65 10.71
C SER A 30 1.01 10.00 12.10
N THR A 31 0.09 9.06 12.34
CA THR A 31 -0.13 8.45 13.65
C THR A 31 0.71 7.18 13.82
N VAL A 32 1.59 7.18 14.82
CA VAL A 32 2.43 6.03 15.18
C VAL A 32 1.68 5.03 16.06
N GLY A 33 2.08 3.75 16.02
CA GLY A 33 1.52 2.70 16.90
C GLY A 33 0.12 2.20 16.53
N VAL A 34 -0.43 2.59 15.37
CA VAL A 34 -1.76 2.15 14.92
C VAL A 34 -1.70 0.69 14.46
N THR A 35 -2.63 -0.14 14.92
CA THR A 35 -2.77 -1.55 14.52
C THR A 35 -3.05 -1.70 13.02
N LYS A 36 -2.62 -2.81 12.41
CA LYS A 36 -2.83 -3.13 10.98
C LYS A 36 -4.29 -2.98 10.54
N GLU A 37 -5.25 -3.48 11.31
CA GLU A 37 -6.69 -3.40 10.98
C GLU A 37 -7.19 -1.95 10.90
N LYS A 38 -6.82 -1.11 11.88
CA LYS A 38 -7.14 0.32 11.87
C LYS A 38 -6.53 1.03 10.66
N ARG A 39 -5.30 0.69 10.26
CA ARG A 39 -4.66 1.26 9.05
C ARG A 39 -5.40 0.86 7.77
N ILE A 40 -5.79 -0.41 7.65
CA ILE A 40 -6.55 -0.90 6.50
C ILE A 40 -7.92 -0.23 6.41
N ARG A 41 -8.62 -0.08 7.54
CA ARG A 41 -9.91 0.59 7.59
C ARG A 41 -9.78 2.06 7.19
N TYR A 42 -8.81 2.77 7.76
CA TYR A 42 -8.54 4.17 7.43
C TYR A 42 -8.19 4.38 5.95
N ALA A 43 -7.38 3.50 5.35
CA ALA A 43 -7.00 3.62 3.94
C ALA A 43 -8.11 3.26 2.95
N LYS A 44 -9.21 2.66 3.42
CA LYS A 44 -10.35 2.24 2.60
C LYS A 44 -11.47 3.29 2.59
N GLU A 45 -11.62 4.02 3.69
CA GLU A 45 -12.58 5.13 3.86
C GLU A 45 -12.03 6.41 3.21
#